data_AF-A0A1I2C5B6-F1
#
_entry.id   AF-A0A1I2C5B6-F1
#
_cell.length_a   1.000
_cell.length_b   1.000
_cell.length_c   1.000
_cell.angle_alpha   90.00
_cell.angle_beta   90.00
_cell.angle_gamma   90.00
#
_symmetry.space_group_name_H-M   'P 1'
#
loop_
_entity.id
_entity.type
_entity.pdbx_description
1 polymer ?
#
loop_
_entity_poly.entity_id
_entity_poly.type
_entity_poly.pdbx_seq_one_letter_code
_entity_poly.pdbx_strand_id
1 'polypeptide(L)'
;MQKLEQLYEGKAKKVFRTDNEDYLIVSYKDDATAFNGLKKGTIVGKGEINNLMSNRLFAYLEENGVKTHFVKTIDSRNTVVKSVEIVPLEVIVRNVAAGSFSKRLGVEEGTIFDEPTTEFSYKNDELGDPLINDSFAIALKLATREEIDQIREMALKVNELLKVYFLKANIKLIDFKLEFGRFHGEIILADEISPDTCRLWDKDTNEKLDKDRFRRDLGNAEGAYSEVRNRLGF
;
A
#
# COMPACT_ATOMS: atom_id res chain seq x y z
N MET A 1 -3.95 15.37 20.73
CA MET A 1 -3.94 14.07 20.02
C MET A 1 -4.15 12.95 21.02
N GLN A 2 -5.36 12.94 21.58
CA GLN A 2 -5.90 11.90 22.44
C GLN A 2 -6.66 10.90 21.56
N LYS A 3 -6.47 9.61 21.79
CA LYS A 3 -7.23 8.54 21.12
C LYS A 3 -8.65 8.49 21.67
N LEU A 4 -9.66 8.59 20.80
CA LEU A 4 -11.08 8.51 21.16
C LEU A 4 -11.70 7.21 20.63
N GLU A 5 -12.95 7.24 20.19
CA GLU A 5 -13.70 6.06 19.72
C GLU A 5 -13.12 5.45 18.43
N GLN A 6 -13.33 4.14 18.28
CA GLN A 6 -13.01 3.44 17.04
C GLN A 6 -14.06 3.78 15.98
N LEU A 7 -13.61 4.27 14.81
CA LEU A 7 -14.48 4.57 13.67
C LEU A 7 -14.82 3.30 12.90
N TYR A 8 -13.79 2.52 12.55
CA TYR A 8 -13.97 1.28 11.83
C TYR A 8 -12.76 0.35 12.03
N GLU A 9 -12.99 -0.93 11.73
CA GLU A 9 -11.96 -1.97 11.71
C GLU A 9 -11.97 -2.65 10.35
N GLY A 10 -10.86 -2.51 9.62
CA GLY A 10 -10.64 -3.19 8.35
C GLY A 10 -9.94 -4.53 8.52
N LYS A 11 -9.56 -5.12 7.38
CA LYS A 11 -8.87 -6.43 7.31
C LYS A 11 -7.53 -6.45 8.06
N ALA A 12 -6.79 -5.33 8.09
CA ALA A 12 -5.44 -5.26 8.64
C ALA A 12 -5.22 -4.13 9.66
N LYS A 13 -6.16 -3.17 9.77
CA LYS A 13 -5.98 -1.95 10.55
C LYS A 13 -7.27 -1.58 11.29
N LYS A 14 -7.14 -0.89 12.42
CA LYS A 14 -8.22 -0.22 13.14
C LYS A 14 -8.00 1.28 13.06
N VAL A 15 -9.06 2.06 12.88
CA VAL A 15 -8.99 3.52 12.78
C VAL A 15 -9.80 4.14 13.90
N PHE A 16 -9.23 5.12 14.57
CA PHE A 16 -9.79 5.80 15.74
C PHE A 16 -9.81 7.30 15.51
N ARG A 17 -10.84 7.97 16.04
CA ARG A 17 -10.86 9.43 16.10
C ARG A 17 -9.81 9.96 17.06
N THR A 18 -9.50 11.24 16.87
CA THR A 18 -8.79 12.03 17.86
C THR A 18 -9.63 13.21 18.34
N ASP A 19 -9.11 13.92 19.34
CA ASP A 19 -9.59 15.23 19.81
C ASP A 19 -9.51 16.34 18.74
N ASN A 20 -8.94 16.07 17.57
CA ASN A 20 -8.92 16.96 16.41
C ASN A 20 -9.48 16.23 15.17
N GLU A 21 -10.47 16.82 14.50
CA GLU A 21 -11.17 16.19 13.36
C GLU A 21 -10.31 16.02 12.12
N ASP A 22 -9.24 16.81 11.97
CA ASP A 22 -8.29 16.69 10.86
C ASP A 22 -7.34 15.50 11.02
N TYR A 23 -7.38 14.80 12.15
CA TYR A 23 -6.44 13.72 12.45
C TYR A 23 -7.11 12.45 12.99
N LEU A 24 -6.58 11.32 12.54
CA LEU A 24 -6.97 9.98 12.96
C LEU A 24 -5.77 9.24 13.54
N ILE A 25 -6.05 8.22 14.35
CA ILE A 25 -5.06 7.23 14.77
C ILE A 25 -5.33 5.92 14.06
N VAL A 26 -4.32 5.41 13.36
CA VAL A 26 -4.33 4.10 12.70
C VAL A 26 -3.53 3.11 13.53
N SER A 27 -4.12 1.96 13.82
CA SER A 27 -3.52 0.87 14.59
C SER A 27 -3.39 -0.39 13.74
N TYR A 28 -2.18 -0.91 13.59
CA TYR A 28 -1.87 -2.04 12.70
C TYR A 28 -1.97 -3.40 13.40
N LYS A 29 -2.69 -4.33 12.78
CA LYS A 29 -2.93 -5.69 13.27
C LYS A 29 -2.01 -6.72 12.59
N ASP A 30 -1.81 -7.85 13.26
CA ASP A 30 -1.09 -9.01 12.72
C ASP A 30 -1.97 -9.90 11.84
N ASP A 31 -3.27 -9.56 11.73
CA ASP A 31 -4.23 -10.21 10.85
C ASP A 31 -3.75 -10.18 9.39
N ALA A 32 -3.67 -11.34 8.77
CA ALA A 32 -3.35 -11.52 7.36
C ALA A 32 -4.56 -12.09 6.62
N THR A 33 -4.89 -11.49 5.47
CA THR A 33 -5.99 -11.93 4.62
C THR A 33 -5.56 -12.02 3.16
N ALA A 34 -6.06 -13.01 2.43
CA ALA A 34 -5.83 -13.18 1.00
C ALA A 34 -7.11 -13.65 0.29
N PHE A 35 -7.13 -13.52 -1.04
CA PHE A 35 -8.26 -13.92 -1.89
C PHE A 35 -9.60 -13.31 -1.42
N ASN A 36 -9.64 -11.99 -1.29
CA ASN A 36 -10.82 -11.23 -0.83
C ASN A 36 -11.40 -11.75 0.50
N GLY A 37 -10.51 -12.14 1.43
CA GLY A 37 -10.89 -12.58 2.77
C GLY A 37 -11.25 -14.06 2.89
N LEU A 38 -11.19 -14.84 1.79
CA LEU A 38 -11.40 -16.29 1.82
C LEU A 38 -10.29 -17.01 2.59
N LYS A 39 -9.07 -16.49 2.55
CA LYS A 39 -7.96 -16.97 3.37
C LYS A 39 -7.67 -15.98 4.47
N LYS A 40 -7.72 -16.43 5.72
CA LYS A 40 -7.42 -15.65 6.93
C LYS A 40 -6.36 -16.37 7.76
N GLY A 41 -5.52 -15.60 8.42
CA GLY A 41 -4.48 -16.11 9.32
C GLY A 41 -3.79 -14.97 10.05
N THR A 42 -2.68 -15.28 10.71
CA THR A 42 -1.86 -14.32 11.45
C THR A 42 -0.43 -14.44 10.97
N ILE A 43 0.24 -13.31 10.77
CA ILE A 43 1.70 -13.23 10.59
C ILE A 43 2.21 -12.47 11.81
N VAL A 44 2.87 -13.15 12.74
CA VAL A 44 3.27 -12.53 14.01
C VAL A 44 4.25 -11.39 13.76
N GLY A 45 4.01 -10.23 14.39
CA GLY A 45 4.85 -9.04 14.24
C GLY A 45 4.61 -8.23 12.97
N LYS A 46 3.76 -8.70 12.06
CA LYS A 46 3.39 -8.00 10.81
C LYS A 46 2.95 -6.56 11.05
N GLY A 47 2.04 -6.33 12.00
CA GLY A 47 1.45 -5.01 12.22
C GLY A 47 2.49 -3.97 12.65
N GLU A 48 3.46 -4.39 13.45
CA GLU A 48 4.59 -3.53 13.83
C GLU A 48 5.48 -3.19 12.62
N ILE A 49 5.88 -4.20 11.86
CA ILE A 49 6.71 -4.02 10.67
C ILE A 49 6.00 -3.13 9.65
N ASN A 50 4.71 -3.37 9.39
CA ASN A 50 3.93 -2.57 8.44
C ASN A 50 3.82 -1.11 8.89
N ASN A 51 3.54 -0.85 10.17
CA ASN A 51 3.44 0.51 10.70
C ASN A 51 4.78 1.26 10.56
N LEU A 52 5.87 0.67 11.04
CA LEU A 52 7.18 1.32 11.03
C LEU A 52 7.71 1.53 9.61
N MET A 53 7.54 0.54 8.73
CA MET A 53 7.89 0.66 7.32
C MET A 53 7.09 1.76 6.64
N SER A 54 5.76 1.74 6.80
CA SER A 54 4.86 2.71 6.17
C SER A 54 5.18 4.14 6.62
N ASN A 55 5.36 4.36 7.93
CA ASN A 55 5.73 5.67 8.47
C ASN A 55 7.08 6.17 7.92
N ARG A 56 8.08 5.28 7.82
CA ARG A 56 9.39 5.63 7.26
C ARG A 56 9.33 5.98 5.79
N LEU A 57 8.58 5.20 5.00
CA LEU A 57 8.42 5.46 3.58
C LEU A 57 7.61 6.73 3.32
N PHE A 58 6.56 7.01 4.08
CA PHE A 58 5.83 8.26 3.96
C PHE A 58 6.67 9.47 4.34
N ALA A 59 7.47 9.40 5.41
CA ALA A 59 8.41 10.47 5.75
C ALA A 59 9.41 10.74 4.61
N TYR A 60 10.01 9.69 4.05
CA TYR A 60 10.90 9.80 2.89
C TYR A 60 10.20 10.40 1.66
N LEU A 61 8.94 10.02 1.40
CA LEU A 61 8.15 10.52 0.29
C LEU A 61 7.82 12.02 0.46
N GLU A 62 7.45 12.46 1.67
CA GLU A 62 7.24 13.88 2.00
C GLU A 62 8.51 14.71 1.79
N GLU A 63 9.67 14.23 2.27
CA GLU A 63 10.96 14.89 2.06
C GLU A 63 11.32 15.05 0.57
N ASN A 64 10.77 14.20 -0.29
CA ASN A 64 10.94 14.23 -1.75
C ASN A 64 9.72 14.83 -2.49
N GLY A 65 8.88 15.58 -1.77
CA GLY A 65 7.79 16.38 -2.32
C GLY A 65 6.58 15.58 -2.80
N VAL A 66 6.30 14.43 -2.19
CA VAL A 66 5.03 13.70 -2.33
C VAL A 66 4.22 13.96 -1.06
N LYS A 67 3.09 14.65 -1.18
CA LYS A 67 2.21 14.93 -0.04
C LYS A 67 1.53 13.64 0.43
N THR A 68 1.57 13.40 1.74
CA THR A 68 1.03 12.20 2.38
C THR A 68 0.13 12.57 3.55
N HIS A 69 -0.67 11.59 3.98
CA HIS A 69 -1.46 11.69 5.19
C HIS A 69 -0.63 11.49 6.46
N PHE A 70 0.63 11.04 6.39
CA PHE A 70 1.40 10.72 7.59
C PHE A 70 1.72 11.98 8.38
N VAL A 71 1.58 11.92 9.71
CA VAL A 71 1.87 13.04 10.61
C VAL A 71 2.97 12.67 11.60
N LYS A 72 2.78 11.59 12.37
CA LYS A 72 3.78 11.11 13.32
C LYS A 72 3.52 9.68 13.79
N THR A 73 4.59 8.95 14.06
CA THR A 73 4.53 7.68 14.79
C THR A 73 4.21 7.92 16.27
N ILE A 74 3.31 7.11 16.84
CA ILE A 74 3.05 7.10 18.29
C ILE A 74 3.89 6.02 18.96
N ASP A 75 3.79 4.80 18.46
CA ASP A 75 4.51 3.62 18.94
C ASP A 75 4.68 2.61 17.79
N SER A 76 5.12 1.38 18.11
CA SER A 76 5.38 0.35 17.11
C SER A 76 4.16 -0.05 16.28
N ARG A 77 2.92 0.19 16.76
CA ARG A 77 1.69 -0.21 16.07
C ARG A 77 0.72 0.92 15.77
N ASN A 78 0.91 2.10 16.36
CA ASN A 78 0.01 3.23 16.23
C ASN A 78 0.69 4.42 15.56
N THR A 79 -0.02 5.06 14.64
CA THR A 79 0.44 6.25 13.92
C THR A 79 -0.70 7.26 13.80
N VAL A 80 -0.33 8.54 13.77
CA VAL A 80 -1.24 9.63 13.50
C VAL A 80 -1.20 9.96 12.01
N VAL A 81 -2.37 10.08 11.41
CA VAL A 81 -2.54 10.46 10.02
C VAL A 81 -3.56 11.59 9.87
N LYS A 82 -3.48 12.35 8.77
CA LYS A 82 -4.52 13.28 8.32
C LYS A 82 -5.79 12.49 7.99
N SER A 83 -6.93 13.01 8.44
CA SER A 83 -8.26 12.47 8.14
C SER A 83 -8.64 12.84 6.72
N VAL A 84 -8.63 11.86 5.81
CA VAL A 84 -8.91 12.08 4.39
C VAL A 84 -10.21 11.42 3.96
N GLU A 85 -10.90 12.02 2.99
CA GLU A 85 -11.94 11.32 2.25
C GLU A 85 -11.27 10.44 1.19
N ILE A 86 -11.27 9.13 1.40
CA ILE A 86 -10.64 8.17 0.48
C ILE A 86 -11.31 8.23 -0.89
N VAL A 87 -10.50 8.45 -1.93
CA VAL A 87 -10.91 8.22 -3.32
C VAL A 87 -11.06 6.71 -3.48
N PRO A 88 -12.23 6.17 -3.90
CA PRO A 88 -12.52 4.73 -3.88
C PRO A 88 -11.83 3.98 -5.03
N LEU A 89 -10.52 4.18 -5.18
CA LEU A 89 -9.66 3.60 -6.19
C LEU A 89 -8.42 3.00 -5.52
N GLU A 90 -8.16 1.74 -5.82
CA GLU A 90 -6.85 1.13 -5.61
C GLU A 90 -5.98 1.45 -6.82
N VAL A 91 -4.86 2.15 -6.60
CA VAL A 91 -3.94 2.58 -7.68
C VAL A 91 -2.74 1.67 -7.67
N ILE A 92 -2.60 0.85 -8.71
CA ILE A 92 -1.57 -0.18 -8.78
C ILE A 92 -0.53 0.22 -9.81
N VAL A 93 0.74 0.28 -9.41
CA VAL A 93 1.86 0.50 -10.32
C VAL A 93 2.70 -0.77 -10.40
N ARG A 94 3.07 -1.19 -11.62
CA ARG A 94 3.84 -2.42 -11.86
C ARG A 94 5.09 -2.13 -12.67
N ASN A 95 6.24 -2.59 -12.18
CA ASN A 95 7.51 -2.56 -12.91
C ASN A 95 7.81 -3.90 -13.60
N VAL A 96 7.23 -4.98 -13.07
CA VAL A 96 7.44 -6.36 -13.50
C VAL A 96 6.10 -7.07 -13.49
N ALA A 97 5.85 -7.95 -14.47
CA ALA A 97 4.66 -8.79 -14.51
C ALA A 97 4.63 -9.73 -13.30
N ALA A 98 3.57 -9.65 -12.49
CA ALA A 98 3.35 -10.56 -11.38
C ALA A 98 1.87 -10.66 -11.00
N GLY A 99 1.55 -11.64 -10.15
CA GLY A 99 0.24 -11.72 -9.48
C GLY A 99 -0.95 -11.73 -10.44
N SER A 100 -1.94 -10.87 -10.17
CA SER A 100 -3.18 -10.81 -10.95
C SER A 100 -2.95 -10.36 -12.40
N PHE A 101 -1.93 -9.56 -12.69
CA PHE A 101 -1.57 -9.15 -14.03
C PHE A 101 -1.16 -10.35 -14.89
N SER A 102 -0.17 -11.10 -14.41
CA SER A 102 0.34 -12.31 -15.09
C SER A 102 -0.78 -13.32 -15.35
N LYS A 103 -1.62 -13.57 -14.34
CA LYS A 103 -2.76 -14.49 -14.45
C LYS A 103 -3.79 -14.00 -15.49
N ARG A 104 -4.14 -12.71 -15.46
CA ARG A 104 -5.19 -12.14 -16.32
C ARG A 104 -4.77 -12.06 -17.79
N LEU A 105 -3.51 -11.72 -18.06
CA LEU A 105 -3.02 -11.45 -19.41
C LEU A 105 -2.16 -12.58 -20.00
N GLY A 106 -1.89 -13.65 -19.24
CA GLY A 106 -1.07 -14.76 -19.70
C GLY A 106 0.41 -14.40 -19.86
N VAL A 107 0.88 -13.35 -19.18
CA VAL A 107 2.29 -12.90 -19.21
C VAL A 107 3.07 -13.61 -18.11
N GLU A 108 4.24 -14.14 -18.45
CA GLU A 108 5.11 -14.85 -17.50
C GLU A 108 5.48 -13.96 -16.30
N GLU A 109 5.34 -14.51 -15.07
CA GLU A 109 5.72 -13.80 -13.85
C GLU A 109 7.24 -13.57 -13.83
N GLY A 110 7.67 -12.32 -13.62
CA GLY A 110 9.06 -11.92 -13.71
C GLY A 110 9.42 -11.20 -15.02
N THR A 111 8.51 -11.13 -16.00
CA THR A 111 8.72 -10.33 -17.22
C THR A 111 8.91 -8.85 -16.84
N ILE A 112 10.07 -8.29 -17.16
CA ILE A 112 10.39 -6.87 -16.92
C ILE A 112 9.67 -6.03 -17.98
N PHE A 113 9.03 -4.94 -17.56
CA PHE A 113 8.41 -4.00 -18.49
C PHE A 113 9.40 -2.92 -18.91
N ASP A 114 9.26 -2.47 -20.16
CA ASP A 114 10.03 -1.32 -20.69
C ASP A 114 9.63 -0.02 -19.97
N GLU A 115 8.35 0.09 -19.58
CA GLU A 115 7.79 1.20 -18.81
C GLU A 115 6.83 0.69 -17.73
N PRO A 116 6.72 1.37 -16.57
CA PRO A 116 5.80 0.94 -15.53
C PRO A 116 4.34 1.10 -15.98
N THR A 117 3.50 0.10 -15.67
CA THR A 117 2.06 0.19 -15.92
C THR A 117 1.35 0.79 -14.72
N THR A 118 0.24 1.51 -14.96
CA THR A 118 -0.65 2.03 -13.91
C THR A 118 -2.07 1.52 -14.14
N GLU A 119 -2.67 0.91 -13.12
CA GLU A 119 -4.01 0.32 -13.16
C GLU A 119 -4.88 0.87 -12.03
N PHE A 120 -6.19 0.96 -12.27
CA PHE A 120 -7.16 1.28 -11.25
C PHE A 120 -8.06 0.08 -10.96
N SER A 121 -8.22 -0.25 -9.69
CA SER A 121 -9.27 -1.15 -9.21
C SER A 121 -10.31 -0.34 -8.42
N TYR A 122 -11.60 -0.58 -8.66
CA TYR A 122 -12.66 0.06 -7.88
C TYR A 122 -12.63 -0.53 -6.46
N LYS A 123 -12.34 0.27 -5.44
CA LYS A 123 -12.27 -0.20 -4.05
C LYS A 123 -13.67 -0.57 -3.55
N ASN A 124 -14.02 -1.84 -3.67
CA ASN A 124 -15.31 -2.39 -3.30
C ASN A 124 -15.15 -3.88 -3.00
N ASP A 125 -15.01 -4.19 -1.72
CA ASP A 125 -14.77 -5.54 -1.21
C ASP A 125 -15.88 -6.54 -1.62
N GLU A 126 -17.14 -6.10 -1.71
CA GLU A 126 -18.27 -6.95 -2.11
C GLU A 126 -18.20 -7.36 -3.58
N LEU A 127 -17.67 -6.48 -4.43
CA LEU A 127 -17.45 -6.74 -5.86
C LEU A 127 -16.07 -7.37 -6.15
N GLY A 128 -15.24 -7.53 -5.12
CA GLY A 128 -13.91 -8.10 -5.25
C GLY A 128 -12.91 -7.21 -5.98
N ASP A 129 -13.03 -5.89 -5.79
CA ASP A 129 -12.13 -4.85 -6.30
C ASP A 129 -11.88 -4.89 -7.82
N PRO A 130 -12.95 -4.80 -8.65
CA PRO A 130 -12.84 -5.02 -10.08
C PRO A 130 -11.92 -4.00 -10.76
N LEU A 131 -11.13 -4.47 -11.73
CA LEU A 131 -10.31 -3.60 -12.58
C LEU A 131 -11.21 -2.66 -13.38
N ILE A 132 -10.89 -1.37 -13.37
CA ILE A 132 -11.60 -0.34 -14.12
C ILE A 132 -10.60 0.58 -14.85
N ASN A 133 -11.10 1.31 -15.84
CA ASN A 133 -10.35 2.38 -16.49
C ASN A 133 -10.88 3.75 -16.05
N ASP A 134 -10.25 4.83 -16.51
CA ASP A 134 -10.64 6.20 -16.13
C ASP A 134 -12.06 6.55 -16.53
N SER A 135 -12.49 6.06 -17.70
CA SER A 135 -13.83 6.35 -18.19
C SER A 135 -14.88 5.83 -17.22
N PHE A 136 -14.62 4.67 -16.61
CA PHE A 136 -15.50 4.10 -15.60
C PHE A 136 -15.41 4.90 -14.30
N ALA A 137 -14.19 5.24 -13.85
CA ALA A 137 -14.00 6.04 -12.64
C ALA A 137 -14.73 7.40 -12.72
N ILE A 138 -14.66 8.08 -13.86
CA ILE A 138 -15.31 9.37 -14.11
C ILE A 138 -16.82 9.21 -14.27
N ALA A 139 -17.27 8.23 -15.07
CA ALA A 139 -18.70 8.00 -15.30
C ALA A 139 -19.45 7.62 -14.00
N LEU A 140 -18.77 6.87 -13.12
CA LEU A 140 -19.28 6.50 -11.80
C LEU A 140 -19.04 7.58 -10.74
N LYS A 141 -18.43 8.72 -11.10
CA LYS A 141 -18.13 9.86 -10.22
C LYS A 141 -17.28 9.48 -9.00
N LEU A 142 -16.36 8.53 -9.17
CA LEU A 142 -15.42 8.11 -8.14
C LEU A 142 -14.30 9.17 -7.96
N ALA A 143 -13.89 9.78 -9.07
CA ALA A 143 -12.90 10.84 -9.13
C ALA A 143 -13.15 11.74 -10.36
N THR A 144 -12.68 12.99 -10.32
CA THR A 144 -12.68 13.86 -11.49
C THR A 144 -11.52 13.51 -12.45
N ARG A 145 -11.53 14.08 -13.66
CA ARG A 145 -10.40 13.92 -14.60
C ARG A 145 -9.10 14.44 -13.99
N GLU A 146 -9.17 15.62 -13.37
CA GLU A 146 -8.04 16.29 -12.76
C GLU A 146 -7.46 15.47 -11.61
N GLU A 147 -8.31 14.87 -10.77
CA GLU A 147 -7.87 13.98 -9.69
C GLU A 147 -7.20 12.71 -10.24
N ILE A 148 -7.75 12.09 -11.29
CA ILE A 148 -7.15 10.91 -11.93
C ILE A 148 -5.75 11.22 -12.46
N ASP A 149 -5.58 12.36 -13.13
CA ASP A 149 -4.30 12.77 -13.70
C ASP A 149 -3.27 13.07 -12.60
N GLN A 150 -3.68 13.79 -11.53
CA GLN A 150 -2.84 14.03 -10.35
C GLN A 150 -2.43 12.74 -9.64
N ILE A 151 -3.37 11.81 -9.46
CA ILE A 151 -3.14 10.51 -8.82
C ILE A 151 -2.09 9.72 -9.61
N ARG A 152 -2.18 9.70 -10.94
CA ARG A 152 -1.20 9.00 -11.79
C ARG A 152 0.18 9.60 -11.69
N GLU A 153 0.28 10.92 -11.82
CA GLU A 153 1.56 11.63 -11.71
C GLU A 153 2.22 11.32 -10.37
N MET A 154 1.44 11.40 -9.28
CA MET A 154 1.92 11.11 -7.93
C MET A 154 2.31 9.64 -7.76
N ALA A 155 1.52 8.69 -8.28
CA ALA A 155 1.82 7.26 -8.20
C ALA A 155 3.12 6.89 -8.95
N LEU A 156 3.36 7.47 -10.12
CA LEU A 156 4.60 7.28 -10.87
C LEU A 156 5.80 7.95 -10.18
N LYS A 157 5.62 9.12 -9.58
CA LYS A 157 6.66 9.74 -8.75
C LYS A 157 7.02 8.87 -7.54
N VAL A 158 6.01 8.30 -6.86
CA VAL A 158 6.22 7.33 -5.77
C VAL A 158 6.98 6.12 -6.29
N ASN A 159 6.63 5.58 -7.46
CA ASN A 159 7.34 4.44 -8.06
C ASN A 159 8.84 4.70 -8.21
N GLU A 160 9.21 5.82 -8.83
CA GLU A 160 10.62 6.14 -9.06
C GLU A 160 11.41 6.31 -7.76
N LEU A 161 10.82 6.99 -6.76
CA LEU A 161 11.43 7.17 -5.44
C LEU A 161 11.60 5.84 -4.70
N LEU A 162 10.57 4.99 -4.70
CA LEU A 162 10.58 3.73 -3.97
C LEU A 162 11.43 2.65 -4.65
N LYS A 163 11.48 2.61 -5.99
CA LYS A 163 12.40 1.71 -6.72
C LYS A 163 13.85 1.95 -6.28
N VAL A 164 14.28 3.20 -6.24
CA VAL A 164 15.62 3.57 -5.78
C VAL A 164 15.81 3.22 -4.29
N TYR A 165 14.80 3.50 -3.46
CA TYR A 165 14.84 3.22 -2.02
C TYR A 165 15.04 1.72 -1.73
N PHE A 166 14.21 0.85 -2.32
CA PHE A 166 14.30 -0.60 -2.12
C PHE A 166 15.55 -1.20 -2.76
N LEU A 167 15.98 -0.70 -3.91
CA LEU A 167 17.17 -1.24 -4.59
C LEU A 167 18.44 -1.04 -3.76
N LYS A 168 18.55 0.07 -3.01
CA LYS A 168 19.64 0.31 -2.03
C LYS A 168 19.66 -0.73 -0.91
N ALA A 169 18.50 -1.31 -0.60
CA ALA A 169 18.34 -2.38 0.38
C ALA A 169 18.38 -3.79 -0.26
N ASN A 170 18.89 -3.92 -1.49
CA ASN A 170 18.93 -5.18 -2.23
C ASN A 170 17.55 -5.83 -2.46
N ILE A 171 16.51 -5.02 -2.60
CA ILE A 171 15.13 -5.45 -2.85
C ILE A 171 14.64 -4.86 -4.18
N LYS A 172 13.99 -5.68 -5.01
CA LYS A 172 13.26 -5.26 -6.20
C LYS A 172 11.82 -4.94 -5.85
N LEU A 173 11.38 -3.74 -6.21
CA LEU A 173 9.97 -3.33 -6.15
C LEU A 173 9.26 -3.79 -7.43
N ILE A 174 8.56 -4.93 -7.35
CA ILE A 174 7.91 -5.59 -8.49
C ILE A 174 6.64 -4.85 -8.88
N ASP A 175 5.76 -4.64 -7.91
CA ASP A 175 4.57 -3.80 -8.01
C ASP A 175 4.15 -3.33 -6.62
N PHE A 176 3.25 -2.36 -6.56
CA PHE A 176 2.63 -1.93 -5.31
C PHE A 176 1.26 -1.31 -5.56
N LYS A 177 0.46 -1.24 -4.50
CA LYS A 177 -0.85 -0.59 -4.46
C LYS A 177 -0.81 0.62 -3.54
N LEU A 178 -1.33 1.75 -4.01
CA LEU A 178 -1.58 2.96 -3.23
C LEU A 178 -3.07 3.24 -3.12
N GLU A 179 -3.44 4.01 -2.10
CA GLU A 179 -4.74 4.66 -1.99
C GLU A 179 -4.50 6.17 -1.76
N PHE A 180 -5.38 6.99 -2.31
CA PHE A 180 -5.31 8.45 -2.20
C PHE A 180 -6.57 8.96 -1.53
N GLY A 181 -6.48 10.14 -0.91
CA GLY A 181 -7.63 10.78 -0.31
C GLY A 181 -7.59 12.30 -0.47
N ARG A 182 -8.77 12.90 -0.36
CA ARG A 182 -8.98 14.34 -0.38
C ARG A 182 -8.81 14.87 1.04
N PHE A 183 -7.89 15.81 1.23
CA PHE A 183 -7.70 16.55 2.48
C PHE A 183 -7.88 18.04 2.18
N HIS A 184 -8.97 18.64 2.67
CA HIS A 184 -9.37 20.02 2.33
C HIS A 184 -9.35 20.31 0.81
N GLY A 185 -9.79 19.36 0.00
CA GLY A 185 -9.83 19.47 -1.46
C GLY A 185 -8.51 19.16 -2.18
N GLU A 186 -7.42 18.86 -1.45
CA GLU A 186 -6.16 18.43 -2.03
C GLU A 186 -6.01 16.91 -2.03
N ILE A 187 -5.58 16.35 -3.16
CA ILE A 187 -5.21 14.92 -3.26
C ILE A 187 -3.87 14.67 -2.59
N ILE A 188 -3.88 13.78 -1.60
CA ILE A 188 -2.67 13.31 -0.91
C ILE A 188 -2.64 11.79 -0.85
N LEU A 189 -1.43 11.24 -0.75
CA LEU A 189 -1.22 9.81 -0.58
C LEU A 189 -1.64 9.34 0.82
N ALA A 190 -2.35 8.23 0.91
CA ALA A 190 -2.93 7.73 2.15
C ALA A 190 -2.71 6.21 2.35
N ASP A 191 -3.46 5.63 3.29
CA ASP A 191 -3.44 4.22 3.70
C ASP A 191 -2.09 3.69 4.22
N GLU A 192 -1.40 2.81 3.49
CA GLU A 192 -0.12 2.22 3.89
C GLU A 192 0.79 1.85 2.72
N ILE A 193 2.10 1.84 2.97
CA ILE A 193 3.10 1.21 2.08
C ILE A 193 3.91 0.19 2.90
N SER A 194 3.69 -1.10 2.63
CA SER A 194 4.26 -2.20 3.42
C SER A 194 4.44 -3.46 2.56
N PRO A 195 4.96 -4.58 3.11
CA PRO A 195 4.99 -5.86 2.40
C PRO A 195 3.58 -6.47 2.18
N ASP A 196 2.52 -5.91 2.77
CA ASP A 196 1.13 -6.26 2.42
C ASP A 196 0.70 -5.64 1.08
N THR A 197 1.14 -4.42 0.82
CA THR A 197 0.71 -3.60 -0.33
C THR A 197 1.75 -3.52 -1.45
N CYS A 198 2.96 -4.02 -1.22
CA CYS A 198 4.04 -4.13 -2.21
C CYS A 198 4.37 -5.60 -2.49
N ARG A 199 4.73 -5.92 -3.74
CA ARG A 199 5.51 -7.12 -4.06
C ARG A 199 6.99 -6.77 -4.04
N LEU A 200 7.72 -7.45 -3.16
CA LEU A 200 9.11 -7.19 -2.85
C LEU A 200 9.88 -8.47 -3.04
N TRP A 201 10.79 -8.51 -4.02
CA TRP A 201 11.62 -9.69 -4.25
C TRP A 201 13.08 -9.37 -3.93
N ASP A 202 13.78 -10.32 -3.34
CA ASP A 202 15.22 -10.27 -3.22
C ASP A 202 15.85 -10.05 -4.61
N LYS A 203 16.82 -9.13 -4.68
CA LYS A 203 17.41 -8.72 -5.96
C LYS A 203 18.13 -9.88 -6.66
N ASP A 204 18.86 -10.69 -5.89
CA ASP A 204 19.79 -11.68 -6.42
C ASP A 204 19.13 -13.05 -6.63
N THR A 205 18.20 -13.42 -5.75
CA THR A 205 17.59 -14.76 -5.71
C THR A 205 16.15 -14.80 -6.22
N ASN A 206 15.49 -13.65 -6.39
CA ASN A 206 14.03 -13.55 -6.60
C ASN A 206 13.18 -14.13 -5.46
N GLU A 207 13.75 -14.37 -4.28
CA GLU A 207 12.96 -14.78 -3.12
C GLU A 207 11.88 -13.73 -2.82
N LYS A 208 10.63 -14.18 -2.61
CA LYS A 208 9.52 -13.28 -2.27
C LYS A 208 9.62 -12.89 -0.80
N LEU A 209 9.68 -11.59 -0.53
CA LEU A 209 9.82 -10.97 0.78
C LEU A 209 8.53 -10.27 1.24
N ASP A 210 7.40 -10.66 0.66
CA ASP A 210 6.11 -10.00 0.81
C ASP A 210 4.97 -10.98 1.10
N LYS A 211 3.76 -10.43 1.20
CA LYS A 211 2.54 -11.20 1.52
C LYS A 211 2.26 -12.35 0.57
N ASP A 212 2.83 -12.41 -0.64
CA ASP A 212 2.70 -13.58 -1.53
C ASP A 212 3.16 -14.88 -0.87
N ARG A 213 4.09 -14.84 0.10
CA ARG A 213 4.44 -16.03 0.88
C ARG A 213 3.24 -16.60 1.64
N PHE A 214 2.44 -15.73 2.24
CA PHE A 214 1.18 -16.11 2.86
C PHE A 214 0.12 -16.47 1.81
N ARG A 215 -0.01 -15.70 0.72
CA ARG A 215 -1.02 -15.97 -0.33
C ARG A 215 -0.83 -17.36 -0.96
N ARG A 216 0.40 -17.79 -1.17
CA ARG A 216 0.76 -19.01 -1.92
C ARG A 216 1.32 -20.15 -1.05
N ASP A 217 1.23 -20.04 0.27
CA ASP A 217 1.72 -21.06 1.22
C ASP A 217 3.21 -21.43 1.05
N LEU A 218 4.07 -20.42 0.76
CA LEU A 218 5.50 -20.62 0.53
C LEU A 218 6.32 -20.79 1.83
N GLY A 219 5.66 -20.89 2.98
CA GLY A 219 6.29 -20.90 4.31
C GLY A 219 6.99 -19.59 4.67
N ASN A 220 7.49 -19.48 5.91
CA ASN A 220 8.36 -18.39 6.40
C ASN A 220 7.89 -16.95 6.10
N ALA A 221 6.58 -16.66 6.21
CA ALA A 221 6.07 -15.30 5.98
C ALA A 221 6.62 -14.30 7.00
N GLU A 222 6.76 -14.70 8.27
CA GLU A 222 7.29 -13.88 9.36
C GLU A 222 8.77 -13.53 9.14
N GLY A 223 9.57 -14.51 8.68
CA GLY A 223 10.97 -14.30 8.33
C GLY A 223 11.14 -13.35 7.16
N ALA A 224 10.27 -13.43 6.14
CA ALA A 224 10.29 -12.48 5.03
C ALA A 224 10.04 -11.02 5.46
N TYR A 225 9.05 -10.78 6.31
CA TYR A 225 8.78 -9.43 6.84
C TYR A 225 9.93 -8.95 7.72
N SER A 226 10.48 -9.84 8.55
CA SER A 226 11.64 -9.55 9.40
C SER A 226 12.88 -9.21 8.56
N GLU A 227 13.06 -9.87 7.42
CA GLU A 227 14.17 -9.59 6.50
C GLU A 227 14.02 -8.22 5.84
N VAL A 228 12.81 -7.84 5.41
CA VAL A 228 12.54 -6.48 4.93
C VAL A 228 12.88 -5.46 6.00
N ARG A 229 12.42 -5.67 7.24
CA ARG A 229 12.77 -4.80 8.37
C ARG A 229 14.30 -4.67 8.54
N ASN A 230 15.01 -5.80 8.60
CA ASN A 230 16.46 -5.81 8.80
C ASN A 230 17.20 -5.03 7.71
N ARG A 231 16.83 -5.21 6.44
CA ARG A 231 17.46 -4.52 5.30
C ARG A 231 17.16 -3.03 5.25
N LEU A 232 15.98 -2.63 5.74
CA LEU A 232 15.60 -1.21 5.83
C LEU A 232 16.10 -0.53 7.11
N GLY A 233 16.64 -1.29 8.07
CA GLY A 233 17.34 -0.78 9.25
C GLY A 233 16.42 -0.06 10.23
N PHE A 234 15.34 -0.70 10.68
CA PHE A 234 14.50 -0.26 11.79
C PHE A 234 14.05 -1.43 12.67
#